data_AF-A0A1X1WPV9-F1
#
_entry.id   AF-A0A1X1WPV9-F1
#
_cell.length_a   1.000
_cell.length_b   1.000
_cell.length_c   1.000
_cell.angle_alpha   90.00
_cell.angle_beta   90.00
_cell.angle_gamma   90.00
#
_symmetry.space_group_name_H-M   'P 1'
#
loop_
_entity.id
_entity.type
_entity.pdbx_description
1 polymer ?
#
loop_
_entity_poly.entity_id
_entity_poly.type
_entity_poly.pdbx_seq_one_letter_code
_entity_poly.pdbx_strand_id
1 'polypeptide(L)'
;MSRFLSIFGLRLTTGHALWAAVLIPACILIFAPLDLMWLGITLAVLIGLSSVVTIRGRRVSGWVAALFAWRRRHKQPPATPSEPAVGATVIPGDHVALRWQDGYVVSVIELVPRPFTPTVIVNGEAATDDVIDTKLLENLLSAYCPDLEADVVSAGYRVGRTAPAALVALYEQVVGPYPAPANRRTWIVVRADPDKTRKSALRRNAGVAGLAQYLVSSTTRIADHLAGKGVDARPARSFDDFDAATEISFERETWSMVKGRSTFTAAYHAPGGPDVWWSARADHTLTRVRIVPGSAPRVTVLLTTLANPSTPRGFSCLYGGQRAALLGESPVTDRHYELPIGAAGILVGETADRYPVYMPFDDVDVSINLGNARLFTQFVVRSAAAGASVTLQPQFQEFAGYVNARIGPVPKVSWQKATTYLRPQPGVGQVMLRDNFIATPRHKQLPIRLINPREESRYQMVLEP
;
A
#
# COMPACT_ATOMS: atom_id res chain seq x y z
N MET A 1 11.15 29.22 -3.25
CA MET A 1 10.53 29.51 -1.93
C MET A 1 9.46 28.49 -1.51
N SER A 2 8.67 27.90 -2.42
CA SER A 2 7.58 26.96 -2.07
C SER A 2 8.01 25.68 -1.32
N ARG A 3 9.19 25.10 -1.62
CA ARG A 3 9.72 23.91 -0.94
C ARG A 3 10.11 24.11 0.53
N PHE A 4 10.46 25.34 0.93
CA PHE A 4 10.93 25.61 2.30
C PHE A 4 9.75 25.81 3.25
N LEU A 5 8.71 26.52 2.78
CA LEU A 5 7.48 26.72 3.55
C LEU A 5 6.71 25.41 3.75
N SER A 6 6.74 24.47 2.80
CA SER A 6 6.07 23.16 2.95
C SER A 6 6.68 22.26 4.04
N ILE A 7 7.85 22.61 4.59
CA ILE A 7 8.48 21.89 5.69
C ILE A 7 7.87 22.31 7.03
N PHE A 8 7.38 23.54 7.13
CA PHE A 8 6.84 24.10 8.35
C PHE A 8 5.32 24.02 8.35
N GLY A 9 4.75 23.58 9.47
CA GLY A 9 3.31 23.58 9.70
C GLY A 9 2.98 24.12 11.08
N LEU A 10 1.74 24.54 11.29
CA LEU A 10 1.26 24.96 12.60
C LEU A 10 0.38 23.87 13.18
N ARG A 11 0.66 23.47 14.42
CA ARG A 11 -0.18 22.52 15.16
C ARG A 11 -0.33 23.05 16.58
N LEU A 12 -1.55 23.35 16.98
CA LEU A 12 -1.88 23.72 18.36
C LEU A 12 -2.39 22.49 19.10
N THR A 13 -1.86 22.18 20.28
CA THR A 13 -2.47 21.19 21.18
C THR A 13 -2.59 21.79 22.56
N THR A 14 -3.65 21.43 23.26
CA THR A 14 -3.98 21.89 24.61
C THR A 14 -2.80 21.75 25.57
N GLY A 15 -2.12 20.60 25.60
CA GLY A 15 -0.98 20.39 26.50
C GLY A 15 0.21 21.33 26.27
N HIS A 16 0.57 21.63 25.01
CA HIS A 16 1.70 22.53 24.75
C HIS A 16 1.30 24.00 24.89
N ALA A 17 0.04 24.32 24.60
CA ALA A 17 -0.53 25.64 24.88
C ALA A 17 -0.54 25.93 26.39
N LEU A 18 -0.86 24.94 27.23
CA LEU A 18 -0.79 25.07 28.69
C LEU A 18 0.64 25.33 29.18
N TRP A 19 1.63 24.56 28.70
CA TRP A 19 3.03 24.82 29.02
C TRP A 19 3.49 26.21 28.57
N ALA A 20 3.14 26.63 27.35
CA ALA A 20 3.47 27.96 26.87
C ALA A 20 2.80 29.06 27.72
N ALA A 21 1.53 28.88 28.10
CA ALA A 21 0.79 29.82 28.93
C ALA A 21 1.39 30.00 30.33
N VAL A 22 2.09 28.98 30.86
CA VAL A 22 2.79 29.06 32.15
C VAL A 22 4.22 29.59 32.00
N LEU A 23 4.97 29.09 31.02
CA LEU A 23 6.39 29.40 30.86
C LEU A 23 6.64 30.81 30.31
N ILE A 24 5.78 31.33 29.46
CA ILE A 24 5.93 32.69 28.88
C ILE A 24 5.85 33.77 29.98
N PRO A 25 4.81 33.81 30.84
CA PRO A 25 4.77 34.77 31.95
C PRO A 25 5.91 34.57 32.93
N ALA A 26 6.27 33.32 33.25
CA ALA A 26 7.37 33.02 34.17
C ALA A 26 8.72 33.56 33.66
N CYS A 27 9.02 33.41 32.36
CA CYS A 27 10.24 33.97 31.77
C CYS A 27 10.26 35.49 31.90
N ILE A 28 9.15 36.17 31.58
CA ILE A 28 9.07 37.63 31.68
C ILE A 28 9.26 38.10 33.13
N LEU A 29 8.62 37.44 34.09
CA LEU A 29 8.73 37.77 35.51
C LEU A 29 10.14 37.56 36.08
N ILE A 30 10.87 36.53 35.64
CA ILE A 30 12.23 36.26 36.10
C ILE A 30 13.24 37.29 35.55
N PHE A 31 13.08 37.71 34.29
CA PHE A 31 14.04 38.61 33.63
C PHE A 31 13.72 40.10 33.82
N ALA A 32 12.50 40.45 34.24
CA ALA A 32 12.12 41.82 34.59
C ALA A 32 12.98 42.46 35.71
N PRO A 33 13.25 41.82 36.86
CA PRO A 33 14.06 42.42 37.92
C PRO A 33 15.57 42.45 37.62
N LEU A 34 16.00 41.78 36.54
CA LEU A 34 17.41 41.69 36.14
C LEU A 34 17.81 42.70 35.04
N ASP A 35 16.90 43.59 34.62
CA ASP A 35 17.06 44.49 33.45
C ASP A 35 17.41 43.77 32.13
N LEU A 36 17.09 42.48 32.05
CA LEU A 36 17.34 41.62 30.89
C LEU A 36 16.06 41.30 30.11
N MET A 37 15.14 42.28 30.00
CA MET A 37 13.83 42.07 29.35
C MET A 37 13.93 41.56 27.92
N TRP A 38 14.97 41.95 27.16
CA TRP A 38 15.20 41.44 25.81
C TRP A 38 15.40 39.91 25.79
N LEU A 39 16.06 39.33 26.80
CA LEU A 39 16.19 37.87 26.97
C LEU A 39 14.84 37.23 27.31
N GLY A 40 14.07 37.84 28.21
CA GLY A 40 12.73 37.37 28.55
C GLY A 40 11.79 37.31 27.34
N ILE A 41 11.76 38.39 26.53
CA ILE A 41 10.94 38.48 25.33
C ILE A 41 11.40 37.47 24.26
N THR A 42 12.71 37.39 24.00
CA THR A 42 13.24 36.44 23.00
C THR A 42 12.95 34.99 23.40
N LEU A 43 13.11 34.63 24.68
CA LEU A 43 12.81 33.29 25.17
C LEU A 43 11.30 33.00 25.12
N ALA A 44 10.45 33.97 25.48
CA ALA A 44 8.99 33.85 25.35
C ALA A 44 8.57 33.60 23.89
N VAL A 45 9.15 34.32 22.94
CA VAL A 45 8.89 34.11 21.51
C VAL A 45 9.36 32.72 21.07
N LEU A 46 10.54 32.26 21.50
CA LEU A 46 11.05 30.92 21.19
C LEU A 46 10.18 29.80 21.78
N ILE A 47 9.68 29.97 23.01
CA ILE A 47 8.75 29.03 23.64
C ILE A 47 7.43 29.01 22.87
N GLY A 48 6.88 30.18 22.55
CA GLY A 48 5.67 30.29 21.72
C GLY A 48 5.85 29.59 20.38
N LEU A 49 6.92 29.89 19.66
CA LEU A 49 7.21 29.32 18.35
C LEU A 49 7.41 27.80 18.42
N SER A 50 8.19 27.30 19.38
CA SER A 50 8.44 25.86 19.54
C SER A 50 7.19 25.06 19.96
N SER A 51 6.21 25.71 20.61
CA SER A 51 4.96 25.09 21.01
C SER A 51 3.98 24.88 19.84
N VAL A 52 4.03 25.74 18.82
CA VAL A 52 3.08 25.74 17.68
C VAL A 52 3.72 25.22 16.39
N VAL A 53 4.98 25.54 16.14
CA VAL A 53 5.65 25.19 14.87
C VAL A 53 6.03 23.71 14.84
N THR A 54 5.63 23.06 13.76
CA THR A 54 6.04 21.71 13.40
C THR A 54 7.02 21.78 12.23
N ILE A 55 8.03 20.93 12.26
CA ILE A 55 9.02 20.74 11.21
C ILE A 55 8.83 19.32 10.69
N ARG A 56 8.43 19.18 9.42
CA ARG A 56 8.04 17.91 8.78
C ARG A 56 6.99 17.14 9.60
N GLY A 57 5.99 17.87 10.11
CA GLY A 57 4.87 17.32 10.88
C GLY A 57 5.19 16.89 12.33
N ARG A 58 6.45 16.99 12.78
CA ARG A 58 6.84 16.80 14.19
C ARG A 58 7.17 18.14 14.84
N ARG A 59 6.78 18.34 16.10
CA ARG A 59 7.27 19.45 16.93
C ARG A 59 8.70 19.18 17.43
N VAL A 60 9.35 20.19 18.01
CA VAL A 60 10.67 20.07 18.63
C VAL A 60 10.69 18.95 19.69
N SER A 61 9.69 18.88 20.57
CA SER A 61 9.54 17.80 21.55
C SER A 61 9.39 16.42 20.88
N GLY A 62 8.65 16.35 19.78
CA GLY A 62 8.50 15.15 18.97
C GLY A 62 9.80 14.69 18.29
N TRP A 63 10.67 15.64 17.90
CA TRP A 63 12.00 15.33 17.36
C TRP A 63 12.94 14.78 18.43
N VAL A 64 12.93 15.37 19.63
CA VAL A 64 13.69 14.86 20.78
C VAL A 64 13.22 13.44 21.14
N ALA A 65 11.91 13.21 21.21
CA ALA A 65 11.35 11.88 21.45
C ALA A 65 11.74 10.89 20.35
N ALA A 66 11.71 11.30 19.07
CA ALA A 66 12.16 10.47 17.94
C ALA A 66 13.63 10.05 18.10
N LEU A 67 14.50 11.00 18.47
CA LEU A 67 15.92 10.74 18.67
C LEU A 67 16.16 9.71 19.79
N PHE A 68 15.51 9.87 20.94
CA PHE A 68 15.64 8.93 22.05
C PHE A 68 15.02 7.57 21.75
N ALA A 69 13.89 7.53 21.03
CA ALA A 69 13.27 6.27 20.62
C ALA A 69 14.14 5.53 19.61
N TRP A 70 14.70 6.23 18.62
CA TRP A 70 15.62 5.67 17.64
C TRP A 70 16.91 5.17 18.31
N ARG A 71 17.59 5.99 19.12
CA ARG A 71 18.81 5.57 19.84
C ARG A 71 18.61 4.26 20.60
N ARG A 72 17.46 4.09 21.26
CA ARG A 72 17.12 2.87 22.00
C ARG A 72 16.79 1.68 21.11
N ARG A 73 16.08 1.86 19.99
CA ARG A 73 15.45 0.77 19.23
C ARG A 73 16.07 0.51 17.85
N HIS A 74 17.05 1.29 17.41
CA HIS A 74 17.54 1.25 16.03
C HIS A 74 18.18 -0.09 15.60
N LYS A 75 18.63 -0.92 16.54
CA LYS A 75 19.15 -2.28 16.24
C LYS A 75 18.14 -3.39 16.53
N GLN A 76 17.00 -3.06 17.14
CA GLN A 76 16.01 -4.03 17.56
C GLN A 76 14.90 -4.12 16.51
N PRO A 77 14.69 -5.29 15.89
CA PRO A 77 13.57 -5.45 14.97
C PRO A 77 12.22 -5.19 15.67
N PRO A 78 11.14 -4.95 14.90
CA PRO A 78 9.79 -5.08 15.41
C PRO A 78 9.62 -6.45 16.10
N ALA A 79 8.82 -6.50 17.17
CA ALA A 79 8.53 -7.76 17.82
C ALA A 79 7.81 -8.69 16.84
N THR A 80 8.25 -9.94 16.76
CA THR A 80 7.57 -10.95 15.96
C THR A 80 6.13 -11.11 16.46
N PRO A 81 5.13 -11.06 15.56
CA PRO A 81 3.75 -11.36 15.95
C PRO A 81 3.64 -12.75 16.57
N SER A 82 2.63 -12.98 17.41
CA SER A 82 2.35 -14.34 17.90
C SER A 82 1.91 -15.25 16.77
N GLU A 83 2.02 -16.57 16.99
CA GLU A 83 1.37 -17.53 16.10
C GLU A 83 -0.13 -17.21 15.97
N PRO A 84 -0.68 -17.32 14.74
CA PRO A 84 -2.08 -17.05 14.52
C PRO A 84 -2.94 -18.14 15.16
N ALA A 85 -3.96 -17.71 15.89
CA ALA A 85 -5.01 -18.58 16.40
C ALA A 85 -6.30 -18.30 15.61
N VAL A 86 -7.00 -19.35 15.21
CA VAL A 86 -8.28 -19.21 14.55
C VAL A 86 -9.36 -19.01 15.61
N GLY A 87 -9.91 -17.80 15.68
CA GLY A 87 -11.10 -17.51 16.47
C GLY A 87 -12.36 -17.97 15.72
N ALA A 88 -13.26 -18.67 16.40
CA ALA A 88 -14.57 -19.02 15.86
C ALA A 88 -15.65 -18.13 16.52
N THR A 89 -16.62 -17.68 15.72
CA THR A 89 -17.93 -17.30 16.29
C THR A 89 -18.78 -18.56 16.49
N VAL A 90 -19.93 -18.42 17.17
CA VAL A 90 -20.92 -19.49 17.37
C VAL A 90 -21.55 -19.94 16.03
N ILE A 91 -21.30 -19.23 14.93
CA ILE A 91 -21.80 -19.57 13.59
C ILE A 91 -20.78 -20.50 12.91
N PRO A 92 -21.17 -21.74 12.53
CA PRO A 92 -20.28 -22.65 11.80
C PRO A 92 -19.88 -22.04 10.44
N GLY A 93 -18.59 -21.75 10.23
CA GLY A 93 -18.04 -21.33 8.93
C GLY A 93 -17.11 -20.10 8.95
N ASP A 94 -17.23 -19.25 9.96
CA ASP A 94 -16.43 -18.01 10.09
C ASP A 94 -15.21 -18.22 10.98
N HIS A 95 -14.17 -18.78 10.37
CA HIS A 95 -12.84 -18.86 10.93
C HIS A 95 -12.11 -17.54 10.67
N VAL A 96 -11.97 -16.70 11.69
CA VAL A 96 -11.19 -15.45 11.59
C VAL A 96 -9.86 -15.66 12.30
N ALA A 97 -8.76 -15.50 11.59
CA ALA A 97 -7.43 -15.55 12.20
C ALA A 97 -7.21 -14.32 13.08
N LEU A 98 -6.72 -14.57 14.29
CA LEU A 98 -6.32 -13.57 15.26
C LEU A 98 -4.86 -13.76 15.65
N ARG A 99 -4.15 -12.68 15.94
CA ARG A 99 -2.83 -12.76 16.58
C ARG A 99 -2.54 -11.54 17.42
N TRP A 100 -1.58 -11.66 18.34
CA TRP A 100 -0.99 -10.52 19.01
C TRP A 100 0.05 -9.87 18.12
N GLN A 101 -0.04 -8.55 17.96
CA GLN A 101 0.92 -7.75 17.22
C GLN A 101 1.06 -6.36 17.86
N ASP A 102 2.27 -6.05 18.33
CA ASP A 102 2.62 -4.75 18.94
C ASP A 102 1.70 -4.30 20.09
N GLY A 103 1.27 -5.24 20.93
CA GLY A 103 0.36 -4.96 22.07
C GLY A 103 -1.13 -4.91 21.70
N TYR A 104 -1.48 -5.12 20.43
CA TYR A 104 -2.86 -5.23 19.96
C TYR A 104 -3.19 -6.69 19.66
N VAL A 105 -4.46 -7.06 19.82
CA VAL A 105 -5.00 -8.24 19.11
C VAL A 105 -5.47 -7.76 17.74
N VAL A 106 -5.02 -8.41 16.69
CA VAL A 106 -5.32 -8.02 15.31
C VAL A 106 -5.98 -9.15 14.54
N SER A 107 -6.76 -8.76 13.55
CA SER A 107 -7.40 -9.64 12.55
C SER A 107 -7.30 -8.97 11.18
N VAL A 108 -7.48 -9.74 10.13
CA VAL A 108 -7.32 -9.27 8.75
C VAL A 108 -8.56 -9.59 7.93
N ILE A 109 -8.95 -8.63 7.09
CA ILE A 109 -9.96 -8.78 6.04
C ILE A 109 -9.23 -8.61 4.71
N GLU A 110 -9.25 -9.63 3.85
CA GLU A 110 -8.76 -9.51 2.48
C GLU A 110 -9.82 -8.79 1.64
N LEU A 111 -9.41 -7.77 0.89
CA LEU A 111 -10.26 -7.15 -0.11
C LEU A 111 -9.98 -7.84 -1.45
N VAL A 112 -10.97 -8.59 -1.94
CA VAL A 112 -10.84 -9.37 -3.17
C VAL A 112 -11.21 -8.47 -4.35
N PRO A 113 -10.27 -8.17 -5.25
CA PRO A 113 -10.58 -7.33 -6.39
C PRO A 113 -11.53 -8.05 -7.34
N ARG A 114 -12.38 -7.26 -7.99
CA ARG A 114 -13.26 -7.76 -9.05
C ARG A 114 -12.42 -8.07 -10.29
N PRO A 115 -12.49 -9.30 -10.84
CA PRO A 115 -11.71 -9.65 -12.01
C PRO A 115 -11.94 -8.72 -13.20
N PHE A 116 -10.87 -8.48 -13.95
CA PHE A 116 -10.86 -7.66 -15.16
C PHE A 116 -11.35 -6.21 -14.97
N THR A 117 -11.22 -5.61 -13.77
CA THR A 117 -11.48 -4.17 -13.60
C THR A 117 -10.40 -3.38 -14.35
N PRO A 118 -10.72 -2.64 -15.42
CA PRO A 118 -9.71 -1.83 -16.09
C PRO A 118 -9.25 -0.69 -15.18
N THR A 119 -7.99 -0.29 -15.35
CA THR A 119 -7.48 0.98 -14.81
C THR A 119 -7.11 1.88 -15.99
N VAL A 120 -7.74 3.04 -16.07
CA VAL A 120 -7.47 4.03 -17.13
C VAL A 120 -6.70 5.19 -16.51
N ILE A 121 -5.61 5.60 -17.15
CA ILE A 121 -4.80 6.71 -16.66
C ILE A 121 -5.28 8.01 -17.32
N VAL A 122 -6.01 8.83 -16.56
CA VAL A 122 -6.56 10.10 -17.02
C VAL A 122 -5.77 11.22 -16.36
N ASN A 123 -5.10 12.05 -17.16
CA ASN A 123 -4.29 13.18 -16.69
C ASN A 123 -3.22 12.81 -15.63
N GLY A 124 -2.73 11.57 -15.65
CA GLY A 124 -1.72 11.06 -14.72
C GLY A 124 -2.28 10.39 -13.46
N GLU A 125 -3.61 10.36 -13.30
CA GLU A 125 -4.31 9.72 -12.18
C GLU A 125 -4.98 8.41 -12.63
N ALA A 126 -5.03 7.41 -11.74
CA ALA A 126 -5.64 6.12 -12.03
C ALA A 126 -7.16 6.15 -11.75
N ALA A 127 -7.95 6.09 -12.82
CA ALA A 127 -9.38 5.85 -12.74
C ALA A 127 -9.67 4.34 -12.77
N THR A 128 -10.26 3.81 -11.71
CA THR A 128 -10.72 2.42 -11.62
C THR A 128 -11.96 2.33 -10.73
N ASP A 129 -12.88 1.41 -11.06
CA ASP A 129 -14.16 1.28 -10.35
C ASP A 129 -14.05 0.51 -9.04
N ASP A 130 -12.96 -0.22 -8.81
CA ASP A 130 -12.82 -1.15 -7.69
C ASP A 130 -11.94 -0.56 -6.59
N VAL A 131 -12.57 0.27 -5.77
CA VAL A 131 -11.94 1.08 -4.72
C VAL A 131 -12.62 0.90 -3.36
N ILE A 132 -11.85 1.09 -2.29
CA ILE A 132 -12.36 1.22 -0.92
C ILE A 132 -12.21 2.67 -0.45
N ASP A 133 -13.31 3.32 -0.09
CA ASP A 133 -13.29 4.62 0.57
C ASP A 133 -12.95 4.46 2.07
N THR A 134 -11.84 5.06 2.48
CA THR A 134 -11.43 5.07 3.90
C THR A 134 -12.38 5.85 4.80
N LYS A 135 -13.19 6.78 4.28
CA LYS A 135 -14.22 7.47 5.06
C LYS A 135 -15.41 6.54 5.34
N LEU A 136 -15.79 5.73 4.36
CA LEU A 136 -16.76 4.66 4.55
C LEU A 136 -16.33 3.72 5.69
N LEU A 137 -15.06 3.30 5.73
CA LEU A 137 -14.55 2.45 6.80
C LEU A 137 -14.60 3.14 8.17
N GLU A 138 -14.24 4.43 8.27
CA GLU A 138 -14.38 5.19 9.53
C GLU A 138 -15.84 5.23 10.00
N ASN A 139 -16.80 5.41 9.09
CA ASN A 139 -18.23 5.43 9.42
C ASN A 139 -18.68 4.07 9.95
N LEU A 140 -18.20 2.96 9.37
CA LEU A 140 -18.50 1.60 9.86
C LEU A 140 -17.92 1.38 11.26
N LEU A 141 -16.66 1.76 11.50
CA LEU A 141 -16.04 1.67 12.82
C LEU A 141 -16.81 2.51 13.85
N SER A 142 -17.12 3.77 13.51
CA SER A 142 -17.84 4.68 14.40
C SER A 142 -19.23 4.15 14.78
N ALA A 143 -19.93 3.51 13.84
CA ALA A 143 -21.27 2.98 14.06
C ALA A 143 -21.27 1.68 14.88
N TYR A 144 -20.33 0.76 14.63
CA TYR A 144 -20.43 -0.61 15.14
C TYR A 144 -19.36 -1.00 16.16
N CYS A 145 -18.19 -0.36 16.13
CA CYS A 145 -17.03 -0.69 16.96
C CYS A 145 -16.11 0.54 17.17
N PRO A 146 -16.60 1.60 17.86
CA PRO A 146 -15.91 2.90 17.94
C PRO A 146 -14.62 2.89 18.77
N ASP A 147 -14.37 1.82 19.54
CA ASP A 147 -13.16 1.59 20.33
C ASP A 147 -12.11 0.74 19.59
N LEU A 148 -12.35 0.35 18.33
CA LEU A 148 -11.38 -0.32 17.45
C LEU A 148 -10.68 0.67 16.52
N GLU A 149 -9.48 0.29 16.08
CA GLU A 149 -8.72 0.98 15.03
C GLU A 149 -8.62 0.06 13.80
N ALA A 150 -8.49 0.63 12.61
CA ALA A 150 -8.24 -0.15 11.40
C ALA A 150 -7.13 0.47 10.55
N ASP A 151 -6.31 -0.39 9.93
CA ASP A 151 -5.35 0.02 8.92
C ASP A 151 -5.77 -0.56 7.56
N VAL A 152 -6.00 0.30 6.56
CA VAL A 152 -6.08 -0.17 5.16
C VAL A 152 -4.66 -0.29 4.63
N VAL A 153 -4.24 -1.50 4.32
CA VAL A 153 -2.88 -1.85 3.92
C VAL A 153 -2.88 -2.34 2.48
N SER A 154 -2.19 -1.63 1.60
CA SER A 154 -1.97 -2.08 0.21
C SER A 154 -0.49 -2.36 -0.02
N ALA A 155 -0.18 -3.50 -0.60
CA ALA A 155 1.20 -3.92 -0.86
C ALA A 155 1.32 -4.48 -2.27
N GLY A 156 2.47 -4.26 -2.90
CA GLY A 156 2.66 -4.69 -4.28
C GLY A 156 3.91 -4.14 -4.94
N TYR A 157 3.99 -4.28 -6.26
CA TYR A 157 5.12 -3.84 -7.05
C TYR A 157 4.63 -3.29 -8.39
N ARG A 158 5.32 -2.26 -8.89
CA ARG A 158 4.99 -1.65 -10.19
C ARG A 158 5.44 -2.52 -11.35
N VAL A 159 6.57 -3.19 -11.15
CA VAL A 159 7.24 -4.08 -12.10
C VAL A 159 7.77 -5.29 -11.34
N GLY A 160 7.85 -6.43 -12.02
CA GLY A 160 8.12 -7.73 -11.42
C GLY A 160 9.57 -7.93 -11.02
N ARG A 161 9.76 -8.51 -9.83
CA ARG A 161 11.10 -8.87 -9.29
C ARG A 161 11.74 -10.07 -9.99
N THR A 162 10.97 -10.88 -10.71
CA THR A 162 11.40 -12.15 -11.34
C THR A 162 11.90 -11.98 -12.77
N ALA A 163 11.70 -10.81 -13.37
CA ALA A 163 12.11 -10.50 -14.73
C ALA A 163 13.58 -10.03 -14.79
N PRO A 164 14.27 -10.24 -15.94
CA PRO A 164 15.60 -9.67 -16.17
C PRO A 164 15.60 -8.15 -15.98
N ALA A 165 16.64 -7.60 -15.36
CA ALA A 165 16.74 -6.16 -15.08
C ALA A 165 16.59 -5.29 -16.34
N ALA A 166 17.10 -5.74 -17.49
CA ALA A 166 16.96 -5.04 -18.78
C ALA A 166 15.51 -5.01 -19.30
N LEU A 167 14.70 -6.01 -18.97
CA LEU A 167 13.28 -6.05 -19.31
C LEU A 167 12.48 -5.16 -18.35
N VAL A 168 12.78 -5.24 -17.05
CA VAL A 168 12.16 -4.39 -16.02
C VAL A 168 12.40 -2.91 -16.33
N ALA A 169 13.64 -2.51 -16.59
CA ALA A 169 13.99 -1.12 -16.89
C ALA A 169 13.29 -0.60 -18.16
N LEU A 170 13.11 -1.46 -19.16
CA LEU A 170 12.39 -1.12 -20.38
C LEU A 170 10.90 -0.91 -20.09
N TYR A 171 10.28 -1.84 -19.37
CA TYR A 171 8.85 -1.73 -19.05
C TYR A 171 8.56 -0.56 -18.10
N GLU A 172 9.48 -0.22 -17.18
CA GLU A 172 9.38 1.01 -16.39
C GLU A 172 9.37 2.28 -17.25
N GLN A 173 10.04 2.29 -18.41
CA GLN A 173 9.98 3.40 -19.35
C GLN A 173 8.61 3.47 -20.04
N VAL A 174 8.05 2.31 -20.42
CA VAL A 174 6.71 2.20 -21.03
C VAL A 174 5.60 2.65 -20.07
N VAL A 175 5.64 2.17 -18.82
CA VAL A 175 4.67 2.56 -17.78
C VAL A 175 4.91 4.00 -17.31
N GLY A 176 6.15 4.48 -17.38
CA GLY A 176 6.49 5.86 -17.03
C GLY A 176 6.16 6.17 -15.56
N PRO A 177 5.67 7.39 -15.25
CA PRO A 177 5.29 7.81 -13.90
C PRO A 177 3.85 7.43 -13.54
N TYR A 178 3.15 6.58 -14.31
CA TYR A 178 1.75 6.30 -14.04
C TYR A 178 1.55 5.46 -12.76
N PRO A 179 0.48 5.70 -11.99
CA PRO A 179 0.11 4.93 -10.80
C PRO A 179 -0.54 3.58 -11.13
N ALA A 180 0.09 2.84 -12.04
CA ALA A 180 -0.39 1.55 -12.54
C ALA A 180 0.50 0.41 -12.05
N PRO A 181 0.29 -0.11 -10.82
CA PRO A 181 1.07 -1.24 -10.35
C PRO A 181 0.69 -2.53 -11.07
N ALA A 182 1.70 -3.28 -11.52
CA ALA A 182 1.54 -4.61 -12.09
C ALA A 182 0.87 -5.59 -11.13
N ASN A 183 1.19 -5.51 -9.84
CA ASN A 183 0.56 -6.29 -8.80
C ASN A 183 0.30 -5.41 -7.58
N ARG A 184 -0.91 -5.49 -7.03
CA ARG A 184 -1.30 -4.85 -5.79
C ARG A 184 -2.40 -5.67 -5.13
N ARG A 185 -2.26 -5.86 -3.83
CA ARG A 185 -3.27 -6.49 -2.97
C ARG A 185 -3.52 -5.59 -1.78
N THR A 186 -4.77 -5.59 -1.31
CA THR A 186 -5.22 -4.70 -0.25
C THR A 186 -5.94 -5.49 0.84
N TRP A 187 -5.65 -5.15 2.08
CA TRP A 187 -6.25 -5.73 3.28
C TRP A 187 -6.73 -4.63 4.22
N ILE A 188 -7.67 -4.97 5.09
CA ILE A 188 -8.01 -4.17 6.26
C ILE A 188 -7.54 -4.94 7.50
N VAL A 189 -6.63 -4.34 8.27
CA VAL A 189 -6.18 -4.89 9.55
C VAL A 189 -7.02 -4.24 10.65
N VAL A 190 -7.89 -5.00 11.29
CA VAL A 190 -8.69 -4.51 12.44
C VAL A 190 -7.89 -4.76 13.72
N ARG A 191 -7.73 -3.74 14.55
CA ARG A 191 -6.81 -3.70 15.70
C ARG A 191 -7.58 -3.38 16.97
N ALA A 192 -7.43 -4.24 17.98
CA ALA A 192 -8.04 -4.09 19.29
C ALA A 192 -6.96 -3.84 20.34
N ASP A 193 -7.00 -2.65 20.93
CA ASP A 193 -6.21 -2.31 22.13
C ASP A 193 -6.92 -2.88 23.36
N PRO A 194 -6.29 -3.79 24.14
CA PRO A 194 -6.93 -4.41 25.30
C PRO A 194 -7.50 -3.41 26.32
N ASP A 195 -6.86 -2.26 26.49
CA ASP A 195 -7.27 -1.26 27.48
C ASP A 195 -8.47 -0.46 26.98
N LYS A 196 -8.44 -0.01 25.72
CA LYS A 196 -9.55 0.76 25.12
C LYS A 196 -10.79 -0.08 24.89
N THR A 197 -10.62 -1.34 24.50
CA THR A 197 -11.72 -2.24 24.11
C THR A 197 -12.28 -3.05 25.28
N ARG A 198 -11.71 -2.90 26.49
CA ARG A 198 -12.06 -3.65 27.70
C ARG A 198 -13.57 -3.71 27.95
N LYS A 199 -14.26 -2.57 27.85
CA LYS A 199 -15.71 -2.48 28.10
C LYS A 199 -16.53 -3.31 27.10
N SER A 200 -16.14 -3.30 25.83
CA SER A 200 -16.82 -4.04 24.76
C SER A 200 -16.50 -5.54 24.79
N ALA A 201 -15.26 -5.88 25.17
CA ALA A 201 -14.81 -7.26 25.37
C ALA A 201 -15.54 -7.95 26.54
N LEU A 202 -15.64 -7.27 27.70
CA LEU A 202 -16.27 -7.81 28.92
C LEU A 202 -17.76 -8.14 28.75
N ARG A 203 -18.45 -7.52 27.79
CA ARG A 203 -19.85 -7.84 27.46
C ARG A 203 -20.02 -9.21 26.79
N ARG A 204 -18.93 -9.81 26.29
CA ARG A 204 -18.93 -11.06 25.54
C ARG A 204 -18.37 -12.20 26.37
N ASN A 205 -17.18 -12.01 26.95
CA ASN A 205 -16.54 -12.98 27.83
C ASN A 205 -15.48 -12.31 28.71
N ALA A 206 -14.94 -13.05 29.69
CA ALA A 206 -13.85 -12.59 30.54
C ALA A 206 -12.48 -12.70 29.84
N GLY A 207 -11.57 -11.80 30.21
CA GLY A 207 -10.17 -11.82 29.76
C GLY A 207 -9.98 -11.77 28.25
N VAL A 208 -8.95 -12.47 27.77
CA VAL A 208 -8.55 -12.50 26.35
C VAL A 208 -9.64 -13.11 25.46
N ALA A 209 -10.42 -14.06 25.97
CA ALA A 209 -11.52 -14.68 25.23
C ALA A 209 -12.59 -13.65 24.83
N GLY A 210 -12.91 -12.69 25.70
CA GLY A 210 -13.88 -11.64 25.40
C GLY A 210 -13.37 -10.68 24.33
N LEU A 211 -12.06 -10.36 24.37
CA LEU A 211 -11.39 -9.54 23.38
C LEU A 211 -11.38 -10.21 22.00
N ALA A 212 -11.02 -11.50 21.97
CA ALA A 212 -11.04 -12.30 20.75
C ALA A 212 -12.44 -12.36 20.14
N GLN A 213 -13.46 -12.71 20.91
CA GLN A 213 -14.85 -12.73 20.44
C GLN A 213 -15.33 -11.36 19.95
N TYR A 214 -14.91 -10.28 20.62
CA TYR A 214 -15.22 -8.93 20.18
C TYR A 214 -14.62 -8.66 18.80
N LEU A 215 -13.34 -8.93 18.64
CA LEU A 215 -12.64 -8.67 17.39
C LEU A 215 -13.18 -9.53 16.24
N VAL A 216 -13.41 -10.83 16.46
CA VAL A 216 -14.00 -11.71 15.44
C VAL A 216 -15.37 -11.19 15.00
N SER A 217 -16.27 -10.92 15.95
CA SER A 217 -17.62 -10.42 15.63
C SER A 217 -17.61 -9.07 14.90
N SER A 218 -16.66 -8.20 15.24
CA SER A 218 -16.51 -6.89 14.57
C SER A 218 -15.93 -7.04 13.17
N THR A 219 -15.00 -7.98 12.98
CA THR A 219 -14.35 -8.26 11.69
C THR A 219 -15.35 -8.80 10.68
N THR A 220 -16.11 -9.83 11.05
CA THR A 220 -17.20 -10.36 10.23
C THR A 220 -18.20 -9.26 9.87
N ARG A 221 -18.65 -8.48 10.85
CA ARG A 221 -19.62 -7.40 10.62
C ARG A 221 -19.11 -6.32 9.67
N ILE A 222 -17.84 -5.90 9.81
CA ILE A 222 -17.23 -4.93 8.89
C ILE A 222 -17.18 -5.52 7.47
N ALA A 223 -16.74 -6.77 7.32
CA ALA A 223 -16.69 -7.46 6.03
C ALA A 223 -18.08 -7.55 5.37
N ASP A 224 -19.10 -7.97 6.11
CA ASP A 224 -20.48 -8.07 5.62
C ASP A 224 -21.03 -6.72 5.14
N HIS A 225 -20.79 -5.64 5.91
CA HIS A 225 -21.24 -4.31 5.51
C HIS A 225 -20.48 -3.75 4.31
N LEU A 226 -19.19 -4.09 4.15
CA LEU A 226 -18.42 -3.74 2.96
C LEU A 226 -18.94 -4.50 1.74
N ALA A 227 -19.18 -5.81 1.87
CA ALA A 227 -19.76 -6.65 0.82
C ALA A 227 -21.14 -6.15 0.40
N GLY A 228 -21.99 -5.77 1.36
CA GLY A 228 -23.29 -5.14 1.09
C GLY A 228 -23.22 -3.80 0.36
N LYS A 229 -22.05 -3.13 0.36
CA LYS A 229 -21.77 -1.90 -0.40
C LYS A 229 -20.97 -2.16 -1.68
N GLY A 230 -20.80 -3.42 -2.06
CA GLY A 230 -20.15 -3.83 -3.30
C GLY A 230 -18.64 -4.05 -3.20
N VAL A 231 -18.02 -3.89 -2.02
CA VAL A 231 -16.60 -4.22 -1.82
C VAL A 231 -16.50 -5.67 -1.34
N ASP A 232 -16.00 -6.58 -2.17
CA ASP A 232 -15.81 -7.99 -1.77
C ASP A 232 -14.73 -8.07 -0.69
N ALA A 233 -15.18 -8.28 0.55
CA ALA A 233 -14.37 -8.25 1.75
C ALA A 233 -14.53 -9.59 2.48
N ARG A 234 -13.42 -10.30 2.69
CA ARG A 234 -13.44 -11.65 3.25
C ARG A 234 -12.55 -11.72 4.49
N PRO A 235 -13.10 -12.07 5.67
CA PRO A 235 -12.28 -12.32 6.84
C PRO A 235 -11.22 -13.39 6.55
N ALA A 236 -9.97 -13.10 6.85
CA ALA A 236 -8.86 -13.99 6.55
C ALA A 236 -8.80 -15.16 7.54
N ARG A 237 -8.55 -16.36 7.03
CA ARG A 237 -8.36 -17.59 7.82
C ARG A 237 -6.91 -17.80 8.28
N SER A 238 -5.97 -17.06 7.71
CA SER A 238 -4.54 -17.06 8.04
C SER A 238 -3.96 -15.66 7.77
N PHE A 239 -2.77 -15.40 8.31
CA PHE A 239 -1.98 -14.20 8.00
C PHE A 239 -0.96 -14.42 6.87
N ASP A 240 -0.80 -15.64 6.33
CA ASP A 240 0.27 -15.99 5.40
C ASP A 240 0.35 -15.07 4.17
N ASP A 241 -0.77 -14.85 3.49
CA ASP A 241 -0.85 -13.96 2.32
C ASP A 241 -0.52 -12.51 2.68
N PHE A 242 -0.99 -12.05 3.83
CA PHE A 242 -0.73 -10.70 4.33
C PHE A 242 0.74 -10.52 4.73
N ASP A 243 1.33 -11.49 5.42
CA ASP A 243 2.72 -11.45 5.85
C ASP A 243 3.65 -11.54 4.65
N ALA A 244 3.39 -12.45 3.70
CA ALA A 244 4.17 -12.57 2.48
C ALA A 244 4.14 -11.29 1.64
N ALA A 245 2.99 -10.61 1.57
CA ALA A 245 2.85 -9.38 0.80
C ALA A 245 3.43 -8.15 1.51
N THR A 246 3.51 -8.15 2.85
CA THR A 246 3.99 -7.01 3.64
C THR A 246 5.39 -7.20 4.22
N GLU A 247 6.07 -8.29 3.85
CA GLU A 247 7.40 -8.63 4.35
C GLU A 247 8.43 -7.56 3.97
N ILE A 248 9.10 -7.01 5.01
CA ILE A 248 10.21 -6.08 4.86
C ILE A 248 11.40 -6.63 5.63
N SER A 249 12.51 -6.86 4.93
CA SER A 249 13.76 -7.27 5.55
C SER A 249 14.27 -6.19 6.49
N PHE A 250 14.53 -6.57 7.75
CA PHE A 250 15.02 -5.67 8.78
C PHE A 250 16.30 -6.23 9.41
N GLU A 251 17.41 -5.52 9.22
CA GLU A 251 18.65 -5.75 9.98
C GLU A 251 18.90 -4.62 10.97
N ARG A 252 18.74 -3.38 10.50
CA ARG A 252 18.86 -2.19 11.35
C ARG A 252 18.10 -1.01 10.79
N GLU A 253 17.67 -0.14 11.69
CA GLU A 253 17.14 1.17 11.38
C GLU A 253 18.27 2.22 11.40
N THR A 254 18.31 3.06 10.38
CA THR A 254 19.06 4.32 10.37
C THR A 254 18.09 5.47 10.56
N TRP A 255 18.60 6.70 10.63
CA TRP A 255 17.73 7.87 10.81
C TRP A 255 16.69 8.05 9.69
N SER A 256 16.95 7.57 8.49
CA SER A 256 16.15 7.85 7.29
C SER A 256 15.62 6.63 6.54
N MET A 257 16.07 5.43 6.91
CA MET A 257 15.70 4.16 6.27
C MET A 257 15.96 2.96 7.17
N VAL A 258 15.32 1.84 6.88
CA VAL A 258 15.67 0.49 7.34
C VAL A 258 16.60 -0.15 6.32
N LYS A 259 17.70 -0.73 6.79
CA LYS A 259 18.56 -1.62 6.01
C LYS A 259 18.11 -3.05 6.25
N GLY A 260 17.75 -3.75 5.18
CA GLY A 260 17.55 -5.19 5.13
C GLY A 260 18.79 -5.90 4.58
N ARG A 261 18.67 -7.21 4.34
CA ARG A 261 19.79 -8.07 3.87
C ARG A 261 20.37 -7.64 2.51
N SER A 262 19.49 -7.28 1.59
CA SER A 262 19.86 -6.88 0.21
C SER A 262 19.00 -5.73 -0.32
N THR A 263 18.23 -5.10 0.56
CA THR A 263 17.25 -4.06 0.22
C THR A 263 17.29 -2.94 1.25
N PHE A 264 16.86 -1.76 0.81
CA PHE A 264 16.69 -0.58 1.64
C PHE A 264 15.23 -0.19 1.62
N THR A 265 14.63 0.01 2.79
CA THR A 265 13.24 0.47 2.88
C THR A 265 13.19 1.80 3.58
N ALA A 266 12.60 2.81 2.93
CA ALA A 266 12.37 4.12 3.54
C ALA A 266 10.88 4.38 3.70
N ALA A 267 10.50 4.87 4.88
CA ALA A 267 9.15 5.26 5.23
C ALA A 267 8.96 6.77 5.07
N TYR A 268 7.83 7.12 4.46
CA TYR A 268 7.48 8.46 4.06
C TYR A 268 6.03 8.79 4.43
N HIS A 269 5.77 10.09 4.51
CA HIS A 269 4.44 10.68 4.39
C HIS A 269 4.31 11.35 3.03
N ALA A 270 3.17 11.17 2.36
CA ALA A 270 2.90 11.76 1.04
C ALA A 270 1.41 12.12 0.92
N PRO A 271 1.01 13.40 0.99
CA PRO A 271 -0.40 13.83 1.02
C PRO A 271 -1.11 13.79 -0.35
N GLY A 272 -0.46 13.17 -1.35
CA GLY A 272 -0.94 13.11 -2.73
C GLY A 272 -1.85 11.92 -3.04
N GLY A 273 -2.16 11.08 -2.05
CA GLY A 273 -3.00 9.90 -2.26
C GLY A 273 -2.35 8.79 -3.09
N PRO A 274 -3.12 7.74 -3.43
CA PRO A 274 -2.61 6.55 -4.10
C PRO A 274 -1.90 6.85 -5.43
N ASP A 275 -2.32 7.88 -6.17
CA ASP A 275 -1.67 8.24 -7.43
C ASP A 275 -0.22 8.70 -7.23
N VAL A 276 0.06 9.45 -6.17
CA VAL A 276 1.43 9.84 -5.81
C VAL A 276 2.20 8.67 -5.22
N TRP A 277 1.55 7.79 -4.47
CA TRP A 277 2.20 6.65 -3.82
C TRP A 277 2.67 5.61 -4.84
N TRP A 278 1.79 5.25 -5.77
CA TRP A 278 2.00 4.21 -6.77
C TRP A 278 2.68 4.69 -8.05
N SER A 279 2.92 6.00 -8.21
CA SER A 279 3.79 6.56 -9.26
C SER A 279 5.28 6.57 -8.88
N ALA A 280 5.60 6.48 -7.58
CA ALA A 280 6.98 6.43 -7.12
C ALA A 280 7.66 5.12 -7.55
N ARG A 281 8.89 5.24 -8.08
CA ARG A 281 9.69 4.07 -8.47
C ARG A 281 10.22 3.36 -7.23
N ALA A 282 9.85 2.09 -7.09
CA ALA A 282 10.31 1.21 -6.01
C ALA A 282 10.13 -0.26 -6.45
N ASP A 283 11.01 -1.13 -5.95
CA ASP A 283 10.95 -2.59 -6.15
C ASP A 283 9.79 -3.23 -5.35
N HIS A 284 9.32 -2.53 -4.32
CA HIS A 284 8.09 -2.85 -3.60
C HIS A 284 7.55 -1.61 -2.89
N THR A 285 6.23 -1.48 -2.90
CA THR A 285 5.50 -0.38 -2.28
C THR A 285 4.50 -0.95 -1.30
N LEU A 286 4.53 -0.44 -0.08
CA LEU A 286 3.59 -0.76 0.98
C LEU A 286 2.98 0.55 1.50
N THR A 287 1.67 0.69 1.41
CA THR A 287 0.94 1.85 1.92
C THR A 287 0.05 1.42 3.07
N ARG A 288 -0.01 2.20 4.15
CA ARG A 288 -0.97 2.00 5.24
C ARG A 288 -1.70 3.29 5.53
N VAL A 289 -3.03 3.20 5.61
CA VAL A 289 -3.90 4.29 6.05
C VAL A 289 -4.57 3.88 7.35
N ARG A 290 -4.10 4.43 8.47
CA ARG A 290 -4.65 4.20 9.79
C ARG A 290 -5.86 5.09 10.04
N ILE A 291 -6.96 4.46 10.40
CA ILE A 291 -8.25 5.07 10.69
C ILE A 291 -8.57 4.80 12.15
N VAL A 292 -8.83 5.87 12.89
CA VAL A 292 -9.30 5.84 14.27
C VAL A 292 -10.55 6.70 14.33
N PRO A 293 -11.71 6.16 14.74
CA PRO A 293 -12.96 6.92 14.80
C PRO A 293 -12.81 8.30 15.46
N GLY A 294 -13.28 9.35 14.79
CA GLY A 294 -13.25 10.71 15.31
C GLY A 294 -11.88 11.39 15.27
N SER A 295 -10.89 10.78 14.61
CA SER A 295 -9.55 11.35 14.42
C SER A 295 -9.20 11.38 12.93
N ALA A 296 -8.44 12.40 12.51
CA ALA A 296 -7.92 12.46 11.15
C ALA A 296 -7.05 11.21 10.85
N PRO A 297 -7.17 10.60 9.66
CA PRO A 297 -6.35 9.48 9.26
C PRO A 297 -4.85 9.75 9.34
N ARG A 298 -4.07 8.68 9.38
CA ARG A 298 -2.60 8.76 9.32
C ARG A 298 -2.09 7.84 8.22
N VAL A 299 -1.21 8.36 7.38
CA VAL A 299 -0.66 7.61 6.25
C VAL A 299 0.83 7.35 6.43
N THR A 300 1.25 6.13 6.11
CA THR A 300 2.65 5.75 5.92
C THR A 300 2.82 5.08 4.56
N VAL A 301 3.80 5.53 3.78
CA VAL A 301 4.20 4.92 2.51
C VAL A 301 5.62 4.42 2.65
N LEU A 302 5.83 3.12 2.44
CA LEU A 302 7.11 2.48 2.51
C LEU A 302 7.53 2.07 1.11
N LEU A 303 8.70 2.54 0.70
CA LEU A 303 9.30 2.23 -0.59
C LEU A 303 10.57 1.42 -0.35
N THR A 304 10.58 0.21 -0.89
CA THR A 304 11.74 -0.69 -0.85
C THR A 304 12.47 -0.63 -2.17
N THR A 305 13.79 -0.43 -2.12
CA THR A 305 14.68 -0.36 -3.28
C THR A 305 15.92 -1.22 -3.09
N LEU A 306 16.51 -1.73 -4.18
CA LEU A 306 17.80 -2.42 -4.16
C LEU A 306 18.98 -1.47 -3.88
N ALA A 307 18.87 -0.22 -4.31
CA ALA A 307 19.84 0.83 -4.03
C ALA A 307 19.40 1.73 -2.86
N ASN A 308 20.31 2.59 -2.38
CA ASN A 308 19.94 3.59 -1.37
C ASN A 308 18.79 4.47 -1.88
N PRO A 309 17.69 4.61 -1.10
CA PRO A 309 16.50 5.29 -1.57
C PRO A 309 16.74 6.80 -1.67
N SER A 310 16.29 7.39 -2.77
CA SER A 310 16.13 8.83 -2.89
C SER A 310 14.71 9.21 -2.49
N THR A 311 14.51 10.41 -1.92
CA THR A 311 13.16 10.88 -1.56
C THR A 311 12.42 11.31 -2.83
N PRO A 312 11.29 10.65 -3.19
CA PRO A 312 10.55 11.03 -4.39
C PRO A 312 9.88 12.40 -4.23
N ARG A 313 9.46 12.98 -5.36
CA ARG A 313 8.79 14.29 -5.38
C ARG A 313 7.43 14.18 -4.71
N GLY A 314 7.12 15.08 -3.77
CA GLY A 314 5.86 15.03 -2.99
C GLY A 314 5.93 14.18 -1.72
N PHE A 315 7.07 13.54 -1.44
CA PHE A 315 7.27 12.71 -0.25
C PHE A 315 8.08 13.46 0.80
N SER A 316 7.79 13.17 2.07
CA SER A 316 8.55 13.63 3.23
C SER A 316 8.97 12.42 4.06
N CYS A 317 10.29 12.19 4.19
CA CYS A 317 10.83 11.06 4.95
C CYS A 317 10.47 11.16 6.44
N LEU A 318 10.05 10.05 7.03
CA LEU A 318 9.69 9.91 8.44
C LEU A 318 10.93 9.65 9.30
N TYR A 319 11.81 10.65 9.38
CA TYR A 319 13.08 10.52 10.08
C TYR A 319 12.92 10.07 11.55
N GLY A 320 13.80 9.16 11.99
CA GLY A 320 13.85 8.62 13.35
C GLY A 320 12.66 7.77 13.78
N GLY A 321 11.77 7.41 12.85
CA GLY A 321 10.59 6.59 13.11
C GLY A 321 10.29 5.57 12.01
N GLN A 322 11.33 5.07 11.34
CA GLN A 322 11.19 4.09 10.26
C GLN A 322 10.63 2.77 10.78
N ARG A 323 11.14 2.29 11.92
CA ARG A 323 10.63 1.07 12.59
C ARG A 323 9.17 1.21 13.00
N ALA A 324 8.77 2.38 13.52
CA ALA A 324 7.40 2.66 13.91
C ALA A 324 6.47 2.73 12.68
N ALA A 325 6.95 3.29 11.58
CA ALA A 325 6.19 3.38 10.33
C ALA A 325 5.93 2.02 9.67
N LEU A 326 6.77 0.99 9.90
CA LEU A 326 6.47 -0.40 9.49
C LEU A 326 5.14 -0.88 10.09
N LEU A 327 4.81 -0.40 11.28
CA LEU A 327 3.58 -0.72 11.99
C LEU A 327 2.49 0.31 11.74
N GLY A 328 2.60 1.18 10.72
CA GLY A 328 1.60 2.19 10.39
C GLY A 328 1.57 3.42 11.31
N GLU A 329 2.57 3.58 12.19
CA GLU A 329 2.66 4.78 13.03
C GLU A 329 3.25 5.97 12.26
N SER A 330 2.45 7.04 12.13
CA SER A 330 2.90 8.32 11.56
C SER A 330 2.64 9.47 12.54
N PRO A 331 3.56 10.44 12.67
CA PRO A 331 3.32 11.66 13.43
C PRO A 331 2.42 12.67 12.70
N VAL A 332 2.23 12.46 11.39
CA VAL A 332 1.52 13.37 10.49
C VAL A 332 0.12 12.83 10.23
N THR A 333 -0.87 13.70 10.40
CA THR A 333 -2.26 13.44 10.01
C THR A 333 -2.45 13.74 8.53
N ASP A 334 -3.37 13.02 7.93
CA ASP A 334 -3.73 13.12 6.51
C ASP A 334 -5.26 13.14 6.39
N ARG A 335 -5.77 13.06 5.16
CA ARG A 335 -7.19 12.97 4.83
C ARG A 335 -7.59 11.54 4.44
N HIS A 336 -8.88 11.35 4.24
CA HIS A 336 -9.42 10.14 3.63
C HIS A 336 -9.14 10.11 2.13
N TYR A 337 -8.95 8.90 1.62
CA TYR A 337 -8.73 8.57 0.22
C TYR A 337 -9.64 7.42 -0.21
N GLU A 338 -9.93 7.36 -1.50
CA GLU A 338 -10.37 6.15 -2.20
C GLU A 338 -9.13 5.36 -2.60
N LEU A 339 -9.06 4.09 -2.20
CA LEU A 339 -7.90 3.25 -2.42
C LEU A 339 -8.26 2.11 -3.38
N PRO A 340 -7.58 1.98 -4.53
CA PRO A 340 -7.78 0.84 -5.41
C PRO A 340 -7.47 -0.49 -4.72
N ILE A 341 -8.35 -1.46 -4.87
CA ILE A 341 -8.25 -2.75 -4.17
C ILE A 341 -7.20 -3.65 -4.81
N GLY A 342 -7.31 -3.87 -6.13
CA GLY A 342 -6.46 -4.77 -6.91
C GLY A 342 -5.37 -4.10 -7.72
N ALA A 343 -4.64 -4.88 -8.51
CA ALA A 343 -3.64 -4.41 -9.45
C ALA A 343 -4.26 -3.56 -10.58
N ALA A 344 -3.46 -2.67 -11.17
CA ALA A 344 -3.81 -2.14 -12.48
C ALA A 344 -3.57 -3.20 -13.58
N GLY A 345 -2.54 -4.03 -13.37
CA GLY A 345 -2.16 -5.12 -14.26
C GLY A 345 -1.20 -4.67 -15.35
N ILE A 346 -1.40 -5.18 -16.57
CA ILE A 346 -0.53 -4.86 -17.71
C ILE A 346 -1.18 -3.86 -18.65
N LEU A 347 -0.36 -3.05 -19.33
CA LEU A 347 -0.84 -2.14 -20.37
C LEU A 347 -1.41 -2.97 -21.54
N VAL A 348 -2.69 -2.76 -21.88
CA VAL A 348 -3.35 -3.46 -22.99
C VAL A 348 -3.61 -2.57 -24.20
N GLY A 349 -3.69 -1.25 -24.01
CA GLY A 349 -3.90 -0.29 -25.08
C GLY A 349 -4.17 1.10 -24.53
N GLU A 350 -4.80 1.96 -25.32
CA GLU A 350 -5.30 3.27 -24.93
C GLU A 350 -6.77 3.47 -25.33
N THR A 351 -7.45 4.44 -24.73
CA THR A 351 -8.78 4.89 -25.15
C THR A 351 -8.70 5.67 -26.47
N ALA A 352 -9.86 6.03 -27.04
CA ALA A 352 -9.92 6.90 -28.22
C ALA A 352 -9.24 8.26 -28.01
N ASP A 353 -9.27 8.75 -26.77
CA ASP A 353 -8.65 10.01 -26.32
C ASP A 353 -7.18 9.85 -25.90
N ARG A 354 -6.56 8.70 -26.19
CA ARG A 354 -5.16 8.37 -25.90
C ARG A 354 -4.83 8.27 -24.40
N TYR A 355 -5.80 7.86 -23.58
CA TYR A 355 -5.54 7.51 -22.19
C TYR A 355 -5.11 6.04 -22.07
N PRO A 356 -3.93 5.73 -21.48
CA PRO A 356 -3.48 4.36 -21.29
C PRO A 356 -4.49 3.53 -20.48
N VAL A 357 -4.72 2.29 -20.93
CA VAL A 357 -5.63 1.32 -20.32
C VAL A 357 -4.84 0.10 -19.88
N TYR A 358 -4.94 -0.21 -18.59
CA TYR A 358 -4.35 -1.37 -17.94
C TYR A 358 -5.43 -2.39 -17.58
N MET A 359 -5.09 -3.67 -17.64
CA MET A 359 -5.99 -4.77 -17.31
C MET A 359 -5.30 -5.80 -16.40
N PRO A 360 -5.90 -6.17 -15.26
CA PRO A 360 -5.40 -7.24 -14.40
C PRO A 360 -5.79 -8.61 -14.95
N PHE A 361 -4.90 -9.58 -14.78
CA PHE A 361 -5.06 -10.99 -15.17
C PHE A 361 -4.70 -11.94 -14.02
N ASP A 362 -4.41 -11.40 -12.84
CA ASP A 362 -3.85 -12.13 -11.70
C ASP A 362 -4.90 -12.64 -10.70
N ASP A 363 -6.20 -12.47 -11.01
CA ASP A 363 -7.31 -12.80 -10.10
C ASP A 363 -8.01 -14.12 -10.41
N VAL A 364 -8.16 -14.49 -11.68
CA VAL A 364 -8.89 -15.70 -12.10
C VAL A 364 -8.23 -16.37 -13.30
N ASP A 365 -8.35 -17.68 -13.37
CA ASP A 365 -7.85 -18.46 -14.51
C ASP A 365 -8.62 -18.12 -15.79
N VAL A 366 -7.87 -17.91 -16.88
CA VAL A 366 -8.43 -17.59 -18.19
C VAL A 366 -7.64 -18.18 -19.34
N SER A 367 -8.31 -18.40 -20.46
CA SER A 367 -7.66 -18.53 -21.76
C SER A 367 -7.69 -17.20 -22.49
N ILE A 368 -6.53 -16.76 -22.97
CA ILE A 368 -6.43 -15.57 -23.82
C ILE A 368 -6.20 -15.95 -25.28
N ASN A 369 -6.99 -15.36 -26.15
CA ASN A 369 -6.82 -15.42 -27.60
C ASN A 369 -6.20 -14.09 -28.08
N LEU A 370 -4.96 -14.16 -28.55
CA LEU A 370 -4.17 -13.03 -29.03
C LEU A 370 -4.27 -12.97 -30.56
N GLY A 371 -4.68 -11.81 -31.11
CA GLY A 371 -5.10 -11.71 -32.51
C GLY A 371 -3.99 -11.81 -33.56
N ASN A 372 -2.74 -11.54 -33.18
CA ASN A 372 -1.58 -11.55 -34.08
C ASN A 372 -0.28 -11.79 -33.29
N ALA A 373 0.82 -12.03 -33.99
CA ALA A 373 2.14 -12.26 -33.38
C ALA A 373 2.59 -11.07 -32.51
N ARG A 374 2.26 -9.84 -32.92
CA ARG A 374 2.59 -8.61 -32.18
C ARG A 374 1.96 -8.57 -30.80
N LEU A 375 0.65 -8.81 -30.71
CA LEU A 375 -0.08 -8.89 -29.45
C LEU A 375 0.44 -10.03 -28.58
N PHE A 376 0.82 -11.15 -29.20
CA PHE A 376 1.48 -12.24 -28.50
C PHE A 376 2.78 -11.79 -27.83
N THR A 377 3.68 -11.14 -28.58
CA THR A 377 4.93 -10.61 -28.05
C THR A 377 4.68 -9.62 -26.92
N GLN A 378 3.82 -8.62 -27.15
CA GLN A 378 3.56 -7.57 -26.16
C GLN A 378 2.93 -8.12 -24.89
N PHE A 379 1.96 -9.02 -25.01
CA PHE A 379 1.35 -9.66 -23.85
C PHE A 379 2.39 -10.42 -23.03
N VAL A 380 3.20 -11.28 -23.68
CA VAL A 380 4.23 -12.07 -22.99
C VAL A 380 5.30 -11.20 -22.34
N VAL A 381 5.83 -10.21 -23.06
CA VAL A 381 6.87 -9.29 -22.56
C VAL A 381 6.35 -8.49 -21.38
N ARG A 382 5.15 -7.91 -21.49
CA ARG A 382 4.54 -7.11 -20.41
C ARG A 382 4.16 -7.98 -19.22
N SER A 383 3.65 -9.19 -19.42
CA SER A 383 3.36 -10.15 -18.33
C SER A 383 4.63 -10.57 -17.59
N ALA A 384 5.71 -10.91 -18.31
CA ALA A 384 6.99 -11.22 -17.69
C ALA A 384 7.52 -10.02 -16.89
N ALA A 385 7.51 -8.82 -17.49
CA ALA A 385 7.93 -7.58 -16.83
C ALA A 385 7.03 -7.19 -15.65
N ALA A 386 5.77 -7.64 -15.64
CA ALA A 386 4.83 -7.54 -14.54
C ALA A 386 5.01 -8.66 -13.48
N GLY A 387 6.04 -9.50 -13.59
CA GLY A 387 6.43 -10.48 -12.57
C GLY A 387 5.81 -11.86 -12.72
N ALA A 388 5.02 -12.10 -13.77
CA ALA A 388 4.45 -13.41 -14.04
C ALA A 388 5.50 -14.41 -14.50
N SER A 389 5.33 -15.68 -14.12
CA SER A 389 6.15 -16.77 -14.66
C SER A 389 5.57 -17.20 -16.01
N VAL A 390 6.30 -16.94 -17.09
CA VAL A 390 5.89 -17.33 -18.44
C VAL A 390 6.41 -18.71 -18.78
N THR A 391 5.56 -19.55 -19.37
CA THR A 391 5.94 -20.81 -20.02
C THR A 391 5.53 -20.75 -21.49
N LEU A 392 6.48 -21.02 -22.38
CA LEU A 392 6.30 -21.03 -23.83
C LEU A 392 6.60 -22.42 -24.41
N GLN A 393 6.13 -22.67 -25.63
CA GLN A 393 6.44 -23.90 -26.36
C GLN A 393 7.90 -23.93 -26.85
N PRO A 394 8.48 -25.12 -27.10
CA PRO A 394 9.86 -25.26 -27.55
C PRO A 394 10.24 -24.44 -28.79
N GLN A 395 9.31 -24.22 -29.72
CA GLN A 395 9.56 -23.39 -30.92
C GLN A 395 9.90 -21.92 -30.61
N PHE A 396 9.61 -21.43 -29.40
CA PHE A 396 9.90 -20.07 -28.96
C PHE A 396 11.15 -19.98 -28.07
N GLN A 397 12.08 -20.95 -28.16
CA GLN A 397 13.24 -21.05 -27.26
C GLN A 397 14.08 -19.77 -27.21
N GLU A 398 14.37 -19.16 -28.35
CA GLU A 398 15.14 -17.92 -28.40
C GLU A 398 14.40 -16.77 -27.73
N PHE A 399 13.14 -16.54 -28.09
CA PHE A 399 12.29 -15.53 -27.46
C PHE A 399 12.13 -15.75 -25.95
N ALA A 400 12.00 -17.00 -25.51
CA ALA A 400 11.90 -17.35 -24.10
C ALA A 400 13.13 -16.92 -23.30
N GLY A 401 14.33 -17.04 -23.88
CA GLY A 401 15.58 -16.57 -23.26
C GLY A 401 15.57 -15.07 -22.96
N TYR A 402 15.02 -14.25 -23.86
CA TYR A 402 14.97 -12.80 -23.70
C TYR A 402 14.03 -12.31 -22.58
N VAL A 403 13.02 -13.09 -22.22
CA VAL A 403 12.03 -12.75 -21.19
C VAL A 403 12.13 -13.61 -19.93
N ASN A 404 13.17 -14.46 -19.83
CA ASN A 404 13.33 -15.45 -18.75
C ASN A 404 12.12 -16.39 -18.62
N ALA A 405 11.52 -16.78 -19.75
CA ALA A 405 10.42 -17.74 -19.78
C ALA A 405 10.94 -19.18 -19.74
N ARG A 406 10.13 -20.06 -19.16
CA ARG A 406 10.36 -21.50 -19.15
C ARG A 406 9.87 -22.11 -20.46
N ILE A 407 10.47 -23.23 -20.86
CA ILE A 407 9.96 -24.03 -21.97
C ILE A 407 9.13 -25.19 -21.43
N GLY A 408 7.94 -25.40 -21.99
CA GLY A 408 7.05 -26.46 -21.58
C GLY A 408 5.92 -26.74 -22.57
N PRO A 409 5.21 -27.86 -22.40
CA PRO A 409 4.17 -28.30 -23.34
C PRO A 409 2.88 -27.45 -23.28
N VAL A 410 2.65 -26.76 -22.16
CA VAL A 410 1.45 -25.94 -21.92
C VAL A 410 1.87 -24.47 -21.88
N PRO A 411 1.66 -23.70 -22.97
CA PRO A 411 2.00 -22.29 -22.98
C PRO A 411 1.02 -21.50 -22.09
N LYS A 412 1.57 -20.81 -21.10
CA LYS A 412 0.80 -20.13 -20.05
C LYS A 412 1.61 -19.01 -19.40
N VAL A 413 0.90 -18.10 -18.77
CA VAL A 413 1.42 -17.07 -17.88
C VAL A 413 0.85 -17.34 -16.49
N SER A 414 1.70 -17.72 -15.56
CA SER A 414 1.32 -18.00 -14.17
C SER A 414 1.56 -16.77 -13.31
N TRP A 415 0.47 -16.24 -12.76
CA TRP A 415 0.43 -15.18 -11.75
C TRP A 415 0.45 -15.81 -10.35
N GLN A 416 0.41 -14.98 -9.30
CA GLN A 416 0.45 -15.48 -7.92
C GLN A 416 -0.79 -16.31 -7.54
N LYS A 417 -1.99 -15.88 -7.96
CA LYS A 417 -3.27 -16.54 -7.64
C LYS A 417 -4.04 -17.07 -8.86
N ALA A 418 -3.51 -16.87 -10.07
CA ALA A 418 -4.21 -17.20 -11.32
C ALA A 418 -3.26 -17.62 -12.45
N THR A 419 -3.79 -18.27 -13.48
CA THR A 419 -3.09 -18.66 -14.70
C THR A 419 -3.82 -18.17 -15.93
N THR A 420 -3.10 -17.46 -16.80
CA THR A 420 -3.56 -17.11 -18.14
C THR A 420 -2.97 -18.09 -19.16
N TYR A 421 -3.80 -18.99 -19.68
CA TYR A 421 -3.42 -19.93 -20.73
C TYR A 421 -3.33 -19.21 -22.08
N LEU A 422 -2.21 -19.38 -22.79
CA LEU A 422 -1.98 -18.79 -24.12
C LEU A 422 -2.61 -19.63 -25.25
N ARG A 423 -3.47 -20.58 -24.88
CA ARG A 423 -4.24 -21.45 -25.77
C ARG A 423 -5.64 -21.69 -25.17
N PRO A 424 -6.61 -22.14 -25.97
CA PRO A 424 -7.91 -22.56 -25.44
C PRO A 424 -7.76 -23.64 -24.37
N GLN A 425 -8.37 -23.42 -23.21
CA GLN A 425 -8.40 -24.31 -22.07
C GLN A 425 -9.86 -24.49 -21.65
N PRO A 426 -10.38 -25.73 -21.55
CA PRO A 426 -11.74 -25.98 -21.09
C PRO A 426 -11.94 -25.55 -19.64
N GLY A 427 -13.15 -25.07 -19.31
CA GLY A 427 -13.57 -24.78 -17.93
C GLY A 427 -13.10 -23.44 -17.35
N VAL A 428 -12.40 -22.61 -18.13
CA VAL A 428 -11.95 -21.28 -17.70
C VAL A 428 -12.56 -20.17 -18.57
N GLY A 429 -12.56 -18.93 -18.06
CA GLY A 429 -13.06 -17.77 -18.79
C GLY A 429 -12.25 -17.48 -20.06
N GLN A 430 -12.89 -16.92 -21.08
CA GLN A 430 -12.21 -16.53 -22.32
C GLN A 430 -11.98 -15.03 -22.39
N VAL A 431 -10.75 -14.65 -22.75
CA VAL A 431 -10.36 -13.28 -23.07
C VAL A 431 -9.95 -13.24 -24.53
N MET A 432 -10.38 -12.22 -25.25
CA MET A 432 -9.93 -11.94 -26.62
C MET A 432 -9.29 -10.57 -26.66
N LEU A 433 -8.01 -10.52 -27.04
CA LEU A 433 -7.30 -9.26 -27.25
C LEU A 433 -7.07 -9.07 -28.75
N ARG A 434 -7.52 -7.93 -29.26
CA ARG A 434 -7.38 -7.47 -30.65
C ARG A 434 -6.83 -6.04 -30.64
N ASP A 435 -6.43 -5.56 -31.81
CA ASP A 435 -5.81 -4.24 -31.94
C ASP A 435 -6.77 -3.08 -31.59
N ASN A 436 -8.08 -3.31 -31.65
CA ASN A 436 -9.13 -2.32 -31.44
C ASN A 436 -10.08 -2.62 -30.25
N PHE A 437 -9.97 -3.78 -29.61
CA PHE A 437 -10.77 -4.11 -28.44
C PHE A 437 -10.14 -5.21 -27.57
N ILE A 438 -10.56 -5.24 -26.30
CA ILE A 438 -10.41 -6.39 -25.43
C ILE A 438 -11.80 -6.88 -24.98
N ALA A 439 -12.07 -8.17 -25.15
CA ALA A 439 -13.26 -8.83 -24.63
C ALA A 439 -12.86 -9.70 -23.44
N THR A 440 -13.57 -9.58 -22.32
CA THR A 440 -13.37 -10.37 -21.11
C THR A 440 -14.71 -10.95 -20.63
N PRO A 441 -14.73 -11.94 -19.71
CA PRO A 441 -15.97 -12.46 -19.15
C PRO A 441 -16.84 -11.38 -18.49
N ARG A 442 -16.20 -10.34 -17.94
CA ARG A 442 -16.90 -9.20 -17.33
C ARG A 442 -17.33 -8.17 -18.37
N HIS A 443 -16.47 -7.89 -19.33
CA HIS A 443 -16.69 -6.84 -20.32
C HIS A 443 -16.78 -7.47 -21.71
N LYS A 444 -18.01 -7.58 -22.25
CA LYS A 444 -18.24 -8.18 -23.58
C LYS A 444 -17.28 -7.65 -24.64
N GLN A 445 -17.10 -6.32 -24.68
CA GLN A 445 -16.13 -5.67 -25.54
C GLN A 445 -15.78 -4.28 -24.99
N LEU A 446 -14.51 -4.06 -24.64
CA LEU A 446 -13.98 -2.74 -24.30
C LEU A 446 -13.16 -2.22 -25.49
N PRO A 447 -13.53 -1.09 -26.09
CA PRO A 447 -12.77 -0.50 -27.17
C PRO A 447 -11.42 0.00 -26.64
N ILE A 448 -10.35 -0.36 -27.35
CA ILE A 448 -9.00 0.12 -27.08
C ILE A 448 -8.33 0.44 -28.42
N ARG A 449 -7.21 1.14 -28.39
CA ARG A 449 -6.28 1.24 -29.50
C ARG A 449 -4.95 0.67 -29.06
N LEU A 450 -4.34 -0.16 -29.90
CA LEU A 450 -3.05 -0.76 -29.59
C LEU A 450 -1.96 0.30 -29.47
N ILE A 451 -1.21 0.25 -28.37
CA ILE A 451 0.00 1.07 -28.18
C ILE A 451 1.22 0.26 -28.63
N ASN A 452 2.07 0.88 -29.43
CA ASN A 452 3.34 0.32 -29.89
C ASN A 452 4.53 1.17 -29.40
N PRO A 453 5.01 0.92 -28.17
CA PRO A 453 6.24 1.54 -27.69
C PRO A 453 7.42 1.10 -28.54
N ARG A 454 8.30 2.03 -28.92
CA ARG A 454 9.52 1.73 -29.70
C ARG A 454 10.44 0.77 -28.94
N GLU A 455 10.39 0.86 -27.62
CA GLU A 455 11.08 0.04 -26.64
C GLU A 455 10.80 -1.45 -26.84
N GLU A 456 9.58 -1.82 -27.23
CA GLU A 456 9.15 -3.21 -27.38
C GLU A 456 9.46 -3.80 -28.76
N SER A 457 9.79 -2.97 -29.75
CA SER A 457 10.02 -3.40 -31.15
C SER A 457 11.16 -4.43 -31.28
N ARG A 458 12.16 -4.38 -30.39
CA ARG A 458 13.27 -5.34 -30.39
C ARG A 458 12.85 -6.80 -30.17
N TYR A 459 11.75 -7.01 -29.44
CA TYR A 459 11.24 -8.36 -29.16
C TYR A 459 10.35 -8.89 -30.29
N GLN A 460 9.76 -8.00 -31.09
CA GLN A 460 8.94 -8.36 -32.23
C GLN A 460 9.81 -8.90 -33.37
N MET A 461 10.98 -8.28 -33.60
CA MET A 461 11.95 -8.72 -34.60
C MET A 461 12.52 -10.13 -34.35
N VAL A 462 12.38 -10.71 -33.15
CA VAL A 462 12.84 -12.08 -32.85
C VAL A 462 11.83 -13.15 -33.33
N LEU A 463 10.56 -12.76 -33.52
CA LEU A 463 9.48 -13.66 -33.92
C LEU A 463 9.09 -13.50 -35.40
N GLU A 464 9.60 -12.46 -36.05
CA GLU A 464 9.51 -12.23 -37.49
C GLU A 464 10.86 -12.64 -38.12
N PRO A 465 10.93 -13.70 -38.94
CA PRO A 465 12.18 -14.17 -39.54
C PRO A 465 12.77 -13.21 -40.59
#